data_AF-A0A383EXN4-F1
#
_entry.id   AF-A0A383EXN4-F1
#
_cell.length_a   1.000
_cell.length_b   1.000
_cell.length_c   1.000
_cell.angle_alpha   90.00
_cell.angle_beta   90.00
_cell.angle_gamma   90.00
#
_symmetry.space_group_name_H-M   'P 1'
#
loop_
_entity.id
_entity.type
_entity.pdbx_description
1 polymer ?
#
loop_
_entity_poly.entity_id
_entity_poly.type
_entity_poly.pdbx_seq_one_letter_code
_entity_poly.pdbx_strand_id
1 'polypeptide(L)' 'MKGLYKKIGATIVGAIATVNVMALDQLNVAYFEEWPMPFEYAKQIGAYDEALGMTVNWSAFGTG' A
#
# COMPACT_ATOMS: atom_id res chain seq x y z
N MET A 1 -14.82 9.26 -50.90
CA MET A 1 -14.16 9.60 -49.62
C MET A 1 -15.10 9.39 -48.42
N LYS A 2 -15.40 8.15 -48.03
CA LYS A 2 -16.23 7.83 -46.83
C LYS A 2 -15.64 6.74 -45.93
N GLY A 3 -14.45 6.22 -46.25
CA GLY A 3 -13.79 5.13 -45.52
C GLY A 3 -12.75 5.56 -44.48
N LEU A 4 -12.41 6.85 -44.41
CA LEU A 4 -11.30 7.34 -43.57
C LEU A 4 -11.72 7.64 -42.12
N TYR A 5 -12.98 8.00 -41.88
CA TYR A 5 -13.48 8.35 -40.54
C TYR A 5 -13.76 7.14 -39.64
N LYS A 6 -13.84 5.91 -40.18
CA LYS A 6 -14.10 4.69 -39.39
C LYS A 6 -12.84 4.11 -38.72
N LYS A 7 -11.63 4.51 -39.13
CA LYS A 7 -10.36 3.97 -38.60
C LYS A 7 -9.73 4.79 -37.47
N ILE A 8 -10.25 5.98 -37.16
CA ILE A 8 -9.67 6.86 -36.13
C ILE A 8 -10.45 6.78 -34.80
N GLY A 9 -11.69 6.29 -34.80
CA GLY A 9 -12.54 6.19 -33.61
C GLY A 9 -12.25 5.03 -32.66
N ALA A 10 -11.14 4.31 -32.82
CA ALA A 10 -10.80 3.13 -32.03
C ALA A 10 -9.33 3.09 -31.59
N THR A 11 -8.67 4.25 -31.48
CA THR A 11 -7.35 4.33 -30.86
C THR A 11 -7.52 4.38 -29.34
N ILE A 12 -7.69 3.18 -28.77
CA ILE A 12 -7.13 2.73 -27.50
C ILE A 12 -7.19 3.79 -26.38
N VAL A 13 -8.34 3.83 -25.71
CA VAL A 13 -8.40 4.14 -24.28
C VAL A 13 -7.42 3.21 -23.59
N GLY A 14 -6.38 3.76 -22.95
CA GLY A 14 -5.46 2.92 -22.20
C GLY A 14 -4.07 3.50 -22.01
N ALA A 15 -3.91 4.80 -21.80
CA ALA A 15 -2.81 5.26 -20.99
C ALA A 15 -3.11 4.83 -19.54
N ILE A 16 -2.91 3.55 -19.25
CA ILE A 16 -2.72 3.09 -17.87
C ILE A 16 -1.46 3.82 -17.46
N ALA A 17 -1.64 4.91 -16.70
CA ALA A 17 -0.55 5.52 -15.97
C ALA A 17 0.09 4.36 -15.20
N THR A 18 1.32 4.00 -15.57
CA THR A 18 2.16 3.09 -14.83
C THR A 18 2.43 3.76 -13.49
N VAL A 19 1.49 3.63 -12.57
CA VAL A 19 1.72 3.90 -11.16
C VAL A 19 2.78 2.89 -10.77
N ASN A 20 4.02 3.35 -10.59
CA ASN A 20 5.04 2.55 -9.97
C ASN A 20 4.54 2.23 -8.56
N VAL A 21 3.90 1.08 -8.40
CA VAL A 21 3.71 0.44 -7.09
C VAL A 21 5.12 0.02 -6.69
N MET A 22 5.82 0.92 -5.99
CA MET A 22 7.00 0.54 -5.23
C MET A 22 6.49 -0.44 -4.18
N ALA A 23 6.67 -1.73 -4.41
CA ALA A 23 6.38 -2.75 -3.42
C ALA A 23 7.28 -2.45 -2.21
N LEU A 24 6.67 -1.99 -1.12
CA LEU A 24 7.35 -1.85 0.16
C LEU A 24 7.49 -3.25 0.73
N ASP A 25 8.72 -3.77 0.80
CA ASP A 25 8.99 -5.08 1.40
C ASP A 25 8.76 -5.07 2.92
N GLN A 26 8.93 -3.92 3.58
CA GLN A 26 8.86 -3.78 5.03
C GLN A 26 8.27 -2.44 5.46
N LEU A 27 7.52 -2.44 6.57
CA LEU A 27 6.95 -1.27 7.22
C LEU A 27 7.49 -1.17 8.65
N ASN A 28 8.17 -0.06 8.99
CA ASN A 28 8.64 0.18 10.36
C ASN A 28 7.65 1.09 11.09
N VAL A 29 7.09 0.63 12.20
CA VAL A 29 6.10 1.36 13.00
C VAL A 29 6.66 1.65 14.40
N ALA A 30 6.73 2.94 14.71
CA ALA A 30 7.09 3.46 16.02
C ALA A 30 5.84 3.62 16.90
N TYR A 31 5.89 3.21 18.16
CA TYR A 31 4.80 3.45 19.11
C TYR A 31 5.34 3.70 20.54
N PHE A 32 4.51 4.33 21.37
CA PHE A 32 4.78 4.56 22.79
C PHE A 32 4.03 3.52 23.63
N GLU A 33 4.71 2.86 24.57
CA GLU A 33 4.09 1.82 25.42
C GLU A 33 3.17 2.43 26.48
N GLU A 34 3.37 3.69 26.82
CA GLU A 34 2.59 4.41 27.81
C GLU A 34 1.15 4.69 27.33
N TRP A 35 0.89 4.53 26.02
CA TRP A 35 -0.41 4.82 25.43
C TRP A 35 -1.10 3.51 25.04
N PRO A 36 -2.26 3.17 25.65
CA PRO A 36 -2.98 1.94 25.35
C PRO A 36 -3.57 2.01 23.94
N MET A 37 -2.77 1.60 22.96
CA MET A 37 -3.16 1.61 21.56
C MET A 37 -4.05 0.41 21.25
N PRO A 38 -5.21 0.60 20.60
CA PRO A 38 -6.14 -0.49 20.29
C PRO A 38 -5.57 -1.50 19.28
N PHE A 39 -4.47 -1.18 18.60
CA PHE A 39 -3.81 -2.09 17.65
C PHE A 39 -2.92 -3.15 18.31
N GLU A 40 -2.62 -3.05 19.60
CA GLU A 40 -1.62 -3.93 20.26
C GLU A 40 -1.95 -5.42 20.10
N TYR A 41 -3.24 -5.79 20.18
CA TYR A 41 -3.68 -7.16 19.95
C TYR A 41 -3.41 -7.62 18.50
N ALA A 42 -3.77 -6.79 17.52
CA ALA A 42 -3.59 -7.09 16.09
C ALA A 42 -2.11 -7.19 15.70
N LYS A 43 -1.26 -6.37 16.33
CA LYS A 43 0.20 -6.44 16.25
C LYS A 43 0.74 -7.76 16.79
N GLN A 44 0.31 -8.18 17.98
CA GLN A 44 0.79 -9.43 18.60
C GLN A 44 0.48 -10.68 17.79
N ILE A 45 -0.67 -10.70 17.11
CA ILE A 45 -1.09 -11.82 16.27
C ILE A 45 -0.59 -11.74 14.83
N GLY A 46 0.15 -10.68 14.45
CA GLY A 46 0.69 -10.52 13.09
C GLY A 46 -0.36 -10.20 12.02
N ALA A 47 -1.54 -9.71 12.40
CA ALA A 47 -2.64 -9.44 11.47
C ALA A 47 -2.28 -8.35 10.43
N TYR A 48 -1.36 -7.45 10.77
CA TYR A 48 -0.89 -6.41 9.85
C TYR A 48 -0.02 -6.99 8.73
N ASP A 49 0.84 -7.94 9.04
CA ASP A 49 1.70 -8.59 8.06
C ASP A 49 0.85 -9.36 7.04
N GLU A 50 -0.18 -10.07 7.52
CA GLU A 50 -1.13 -10.79 6.67
C GLU A 50 -1.97 -9.84 5.81
N ALA A 51 -2.53 -8.78 6.41
CA ALA A 51 -3.39 -7.84 5.70
C ALA A 51 -2.65 -6.97 4.68
N LEU A 52 -1.39 -6.62 4.95
CA LEU A 52 -0.57 -5.77 4.09
C LEU A 52 0.33 -6.56 3.14
N GLY A 53 0.51 -7.87 3.37
CA GLY A 53 1.39 -8.72 2.56
C GLY A 53 2.86 -8.32 2.65
N MET A 54 3.28 -7.68 3.73
CA MET A 54 4.63 -7.18 3.98
C MET A 54 4.97 -7.27 5.46
N THR A 55 6.25 -7.34 5.81
CA THR A 55 6.66 -7.45 7.22
C THR A 55 6.48 -6.12 7.95
N VAL A 56 5.84 -6.12 9.12
CA VAL A 56 5.71 -4.92 9.96
C VAL A 56 6.62 -5.02 11.18
N ASN A 57 7.66 -4.18 11.21
CA ASN A 57 8.60 -4.09 12.32
C ASN A 57 8.10 -3.06 13.34
N TRP A 58 7.88 -3.49 14.58
CA TRP A 58 7.39 -2.63 15.64
C TRP A 58 8.52 -2.20 16.57
N SER A 59 8.67 -0.89 16.77
CA SER A 59 9.66 -0.33 17.70
C SER A 59 8.94 0.47 18.78
N ALA A 60 9.12 0.06 20.03
CA ALA A 60 8.71 0.83 21.20
C ALA A 60 9.68 2.00 21.43
N PHE A 61 9.15 3.19 21.62
CA PHE A 61 9.87 4.35 22.10
C PHE A 61 9.51 4.56 23.57
N GLY A 62 10.51 4.57 24.45
CA GLY A 62 10.31 5.05 25.82
C GLY A 62 10.24 6.58 25.85
N THR A 63 9.69 7.15 26.92
CA THR A 63 9.93 8.56 27.23
C THR A 63 11.43 8.78 27.44
N GLY A 64 12.06 9.51 26.51
CA GLY A 64 13.49 9.86 26.55
C GLY A 64 13.92 10.61 27.79
#